data_AF-A0A0X3RQ41-F1
#
_entry.id   AF-A0A0X3RQ41-F1
#
_cell.length_a   1.000
_cell.length_b   1.000
_cell.length_c   1.000
_cell.angle_alpha   90.00
_cell.angle_beta   90.00
_cell.angle_gamma   90.00
#
_symmetry.space_group_name_H-M   'P 1'
#
loop_
_entity.id
_entity.type
_entity.pdbx_description
1 polymer ?
#
loop_
_entity_poly.entity_id
_entity_poly.type
_entity_poly.pdbx_seq_one_letter_code
_entity_poly.pdbx_strand_id
1 'polypeptide(L)' 'MDDAGRYRLTLVLDDRRVMDGWWGREVTGRKKFSAVVGDYGRDGARITLVDTETDEELAAWPKPAVSSTP' A
#
# COMPACT_ATOMS: atom_id res chain seq x y z
N MET A 1 -7.98 15.91 14.58
CA MET A 1 -6.55 15.63 14.71
C MET A 1 -6.26 14.67 13.56
N ASP A 2 -6.11 15.20 12.35
CA ASP A 2 -6.15 14.39 11.13
C ASP A 2 -4.99 14.83 10.24
N ASP A 3 -3.80 14.86 10.83
CA ASP A 3 -2.52 15.01 10.13
C ASP A 3 -1.80 13.66 10.15
N ALA A 4 -2.54 12.56 9.91
CA ALA A 4 -1.91 11.24 9.84
C ALA A 4 -0.98 11.15 8.61
N GLY A 5 -1.31 11.85 7.53
CA GLY A 5 -0.61 11.84 6.24
C GLY A 5 -1.59 11.58 5.11
N ARG A 6 -1.25 11.97 3.87
CA ARG A 6 -2.10 11.72 2.68
C ARG A 6 -2.00 10.30 2.17
N TYR A 7 -0.85 9.67 2.37
CA TYR A 7 -0.53 8.37 1.79
C TYR A 7 -0.60 7.31 2.87
N ARG A 8 -1.57 6.41 2.78
CA ARG A 8 -1.79 5.31 3.72
C ARG A 8 -1.30 4.00 3.14
N LEU A 9 -0.36 3.36 3.81
CA LEU A 9 0.04 1.98 3.53
C LEU A 9 -0.69 1.05 4.47
N THR A 10 -1.33 0.02 3.94
CA THR A 10 -1.88 -1.09 4.72
C THR A 10 -1.18 -2.38 4.31
N LEU A 11 -0.73 -3.16 5.28
CA LEU A 11 -0.30 -4.54 5.10
C LEU A 11 -1.30 -5.47 5.80
N VAL A 12 -1.85 -6.39 5.02
CA VAL A 12 -2.71 -7.49 5.44
C VAL A 12 -1.96 -8.79 5.18
N LEU A 13 -1.83 -9.63 6.19
CA LEU A 13 -1.29 -10.98 6.08
C LEU A 13 -2.35 -11.94 6.59
N ASP A 14 -2.69 -12.96 5.80
CA ASP A 14 -3.64 -14.00 6.22
C ASP A 14 -4.98 -13.40 6.69
N ASP A 15 -5.52 -12.47 5.86
CA ASP A 15 -6.73 -11.68 6.13
C ASP A 15 -6.67 -10.73 7.35
N ARG A 16 -5.53 -10.68 8.05
CA ARG A 16 -5.34 -9.82 9.22
C ARG A 16 -4.51 -8.60 8.89
N ARG A 17 -5.01 -7.40 9.20
CA ARG A 17 -4.21 -6.17 9.17
C ARG A 17 -3.10 -6.28 10.22
N VAL A 18 -1.86 -6.36 9.76
CA VAL A 18 -0.67 -6.46 10.61
C VAL A 18 0.09 -5.14 10.69
N MET A 19 -0.07 -4.27 9.70
CA MET A 19 0.59 -2.97 9.67
C MET A 19 -0.30 -1.92 9.01
N ASP A 20 -0.34 -0.76 9.60
CA ASP A 20 -0.82 0.47 8.99
C ASP A 20 0.19 1.58 9.22
N GLY A 21 0.47 2.33 8.17
CA GLY A 21 1.37 3.46 8.21
C GLY A 21 0.84 4.61 7.37
N TRP A 22 1.23 5.81 7.74
CA TRP A 22 0.79 7.03 7.07
C TRP A 22 1.98 7.96 6.82
N TRP A 23 1.98 8.61 5.65
CA TRP A 23 3.02 9.55 5.24
C TRP A 23 2.42 10.78 4.57
N GLY A 24 3.04 11.93 4.79
CA GLY A 24 2.68 13.19 4.10
C GLY A 24 3.25 13.34 2.69
N ARG A 25 4.09 12.42 2.21
CA ARG A 25 4.73 12.48 0.87
C ARG A 25 4.63 11.16 0.13
N GLU A 26 4.19 11.21 -1.13
CA GLU A 26 4.00 10.05 -2.00
C GLU A 26 5.29 9.24 -2.11
N VAL A 27 6.40 9.95 -2.39
CA VAL A 27 7.71 9.34 -2.61
C VAL A 27 8.16 8.53 -1.39
N THR A 28 7.85 9.01 -0.18
CA THR A 28 8.16 8.26 1.05
C THR A 28 7.24 7.05 1.21
N GLY A 29 5.94 7.23 0.98
CA GLY A 29 4.96 6.13 1.00
C GLY A 29 5.32 5.02 0.02
N ARG A 30 5.71 5.37 -1.21
CA ARG A 30 6.10 4.41 -2.25
C ARG A 30 7.43 3.71 -1.96
N LYS A 31 8.41 4.42 -1.39
CA LYS A 31 9.65 3.79 -0.90
C LYS A 31 9.37 2.78 0.22
N LYS A 32 8.50 3.14 1.17
CA LYS A 32 8.08 2.24 2.25
C LYS A 32 7.28 1.06 1.73
N PHE A 33 6.41 1.26 0.75
CA PHE A 33 5.72 0.20 0.04
C PHE A 33 6.69 -0.82 -0.54
N SER A 34 7.67 -0.39 -1.35
CA SER A 34 8.66 -1.32 -1.92
C SER A 34 9.46 -2.07 -0.85
N ALA A 35 9.80 -1.41 0.26
CA ALA A 35 10.49 -2.06 1.37
C ALA A 35 9.62 -3.12 2.06
N VAL A 36 8.34 -2.81 2.32
CA VAL A 36 7.38 -3.74 2.93
C VAL A 36 7.07 -4.90 1.99
N VAL A 37 6.98 -4.68 0.68
CA VAL A 37 6.86 -5.75 -0.32
C VAL A 37 8.10 -6.64 -0.31
N GLY A 38 9.31 -6.08 -0.18
CA GLY A 38 10.53 -6.88 -0.08
C GLY A 38 10.59 -7.76 1.18
N ASP A 39 10.06 -7.26 2.30
CA ASP A 39 10.12 -7.94 3.60
C ASP A 39 8.95 -8.91 3.83
N TYR A 40 7.74 -8.51 3.42
CA TYR A 40 6.48 -9.22 3.68
C TYR A 40 5.76 -9.71 2.42
N GLY A 41 6.26 -9.41 1.22
CA GLY A 41 5.65 -9.81 -0.05
C GLY A 41 5.78 -11.31 -0.27
N ARG A 42 4.84 -12.07 0.29
CA ARG A 42 4.70 -13.52 0.17
C ARG A 42 3.27 -13.90 -0.20
N ASP A 43 3.05 -15.17 -0.50
CA ASP A 43 1.71 -15.70 -0.73
C ASP A 43 0.81 -15.42 0.50
N GLY A 44 -0.40 -14.92 0.27
CA GLY A 44 -1.31 -14.46 1.33
C GLY A 44 -1.03 -13.05 1.90
N ALA A 45 -0.03 -12.32 1.39
CA ALA A 45 0.22 -10.93 1.74
C ALA A 45 -0.44 -9.97 0.76
N ARG A 46 -1.23 -9.02 1.29
CA ARG A 46 -1.80 -7.91 0.54
C ARG A 46 -1.29 -6.60 1.11
N ILE A 47 -0.53 -5.86 0.30
CA ILE A 47 -0.02 -4.54 0.66
C ILE A 47 -0.66 -3.54 -0.28
N THR A 48 -1.25 -2.49 0.25
CA THR A 48 -1.86 -1.41 -0.54
C THR A 48 -1.35 -0.07 -0.08
N LEU A 49 -1.10 0.82 -1.02
CA LEU A 49 -0.76 2.22 -0.81
C LEU A 49 -1.86 3.06 -1.46
N VAL A 50 -2.60 3.80 -0.64
CA VAL A 50 -3.73 4.62 -1.06
C VAL A 50 -3.44 6.07 -0.74
N ASP A 51 -3.75 6.97 -1.68
CA ASP A 51 -3.88 8.38 -1.40
C ASP A 51 -5.28 8.65 -0.85
N THR A 52 -5.38 9.11 0.39
CA THR A 52 -6.67 9.33 1.06
C THR A 52 -7.28 10.68 0.73
N GLU A 53 -6.55 11.58 0.04
CA GLU A 53 -7.08 12.86 -0.41
C GLU A 53 -7.89 12.67 -1.70
N THR A 54 -7.45 11.79 -2.58
CA THR A 54 -8.12 11.43 -3.84
C THR A 54 -8.86 10.10 -3.79
N ASP A 55 -8.70 9.32 -2.72
CA ASP A 55 -9.16 7.92 -2.59
C ASP A 55 -8.57 7.01 -3.69
N GLU A 56 -7.39 7.33 -4.20
CA GLU A 56 -6.74 6.61 -5.30
C GLU A 56 -5.76 5.55 -4.78
N GLU A 57 -5.88 4.31 -5.30
CA GLU A 57 -4.87 3.28 -5.08
C GLU A 57 -3.63 3.55 -5.95
N LEU A 58 -2.58 4.07 -5.33
CA LEU A 58 -1.33 4.39 -6.01
C LEU A 58 -0.49 3.14 -6.30
N ALA A 59 -0.54 2.15 -5.41
CA ALA A 59 0.16 0.88 -5.58
C ALA A 59 -0.48 -0.24 -4.78
N ALA A 60 -0.48 -1.44 -5.35
CA ALA A 60 -0.92 -2.65 -4.67
C ALA A 60 0.02 -3.83 -4.95
N TRP A 61 0.12 -4.70 -3.95
CA TRP A 61 0.79 -5.99 -3.99
C TRP A 61 -0.15 -7.06 -3.41
N PRO A 62 -0.24 -8.26 -4.01
CA PRO A 62 0.29 -8.60 -5.33
C PRO A 62 -0.30 -7.66 -6.39
N LYS A 63 0.52 -7.30 -7.39
CA LYS A 63 0.06 -6.41 -8.46
C LYS A 63 -1.16 -7.08 -9.10
N PRO A 64 -2.35 -6.45 -9.09
CA PRO A 64 -3.49 -7.05 -9.78
C PRO A 64 -3.07 -7.28 -11.22
N ALA A 65 -3.45 -8.42 -11.77
CA ALA A 65 -3.28 -8.67 -13.20
C ALA A 65 -4.00 -7.54 -13.90
N VAL A 66 -3.25 -6.55 -14.38
CA VAL A 66 -3.79 -5.49 -15.20
C VAL A 66 -4.32 -6.20 -16.44
N SER A 67 -5.64 -6.39 -16.50
CA SER A 67 -6.34 -6.85 -17.69
C SER A 67 -6.28 -5.71 -18.71
N SER A 68 -5.10 -5.44 -19.25
CA SER A 68 -4.89 -4.60 -20.41
C SER A 68 -4.74 -5.55 -21.59
N THR A 69 -5.87 -6.11 -22.04
CA THR A 69 -5.96 -6.76 -23.34
C THR A 69 -6.37 -5.69 -24.35
N PRO A 70 -5.61 -5.47 -25.44
CA PRO A 70 -5.96 -4.54 -26.51
C PRO A 70 -7.17 -5.00 -27.33
#